data_AF-A0A962YFW9-F1
#
_entry.id   AF-A0A962YFW9-F1
#
_cell.length_a   1.000
_cell.length_b   1.000
_cell.length_c   1.000
_cell.angle_alpha   90.00
_cell.angle_beta   90.00
_cell.angle_gamma   90.00
#
_symmetry.space_group_name_H-M   'P 1'
#
loop_
_entity.id
_entity.type
_entity.pdbx_description
1 polymer ?
#
loop_
_entity_poly.entity_id
_entity_poly.type
_entity_poly.pdbx_seq_one_letter_code
_entity_poly.pdbx_strand_id
1 'polypeptide(L)'
;HCPEPYAELHPLDATAQDLADGDLVRVSSRWGEVIVRARLTTHQLPGCVFVPMHWSLEYAATACVDAIVNPVVDTVSGQPESKFTPVRIRRFEPAWHGFVLSRDPLKLPPVEYRVNVRGNGYWRYELAGLKRLDDALQWSRELVAEYPLAEHRDEPLQWQDFADPGAGHFRSAALRAGRLQLCVCIAPQADKLPPRDWLSSLFEQPAVDRDTRLNLLAGRGSGQSCGGPVVCSCFQVGMNTLIDAIRQQQLLTTEAIGQSLQAGTNCGSCLPELRGLLSQHRCETDDSGQTGKQRAA
;
A
#
# COMPACT_ATOMS: atom_id res chain seq x y z
N HIS A 1 6.01 -9.93 -7.53
CA HIS A 1 4.53 -9.83 -7.58
C HIS A 1 4.13 -8.41 -7.25
N CYS A 2 3.21 -7.78 -8.00
CA CYS A 2 2.69 -6.45 -7.66
C CYS A 2 1.57 -6.60 -6.62
N PRO A 3 1.53 -5.80 -5.54
CA PRO A 3 0.55 -5.96 -4.47
C PRO A 3 -0.87 -5.51 -4.86
N GLU A 4 -1.00 -4.62 -5.82
CA GLU A 4 -2.28 -4.04 -6.28
C GLU A 4 -2.32 -3.94 -7.82
N PRO A 5 -3.52 -4.01 -8.43
CA PRO A 5 -3.70 -3.76 -9.84
C PRO A 5 -3.42 -2.29 -10.16
N TYR A 6 -2.85 -2.04 -11.33
CA TYR A 6 -2.45 -0.69 -11.73
C TYR A 6 -2.73 -0.40 -13.21
N ALA A 7 -2.86 0.88 -13.52
CA ALA A 7 -2.87 1.45 -14.86
C ALA A 7 -1.62 2.32 -15.05
N GLU A 8 -0.78 1.97 -16.01
CA GLU A 8 0.32 2.82 -16.44
C GLU A 8 -0.20 3.96 -17.31
N LEU A 9 0.12 5.19 -16.91
CA LEU A 9 -0.31 6.43 -17.52
C LEU A 9 0.89 7.33 -17.78
N HIS A 10 0.86 8.06 -18.89
CA HIS A 10 1.86 9.10 -19.12
C HIS A 10 1.60 10.30 -18.18
N PRO A 11 2.64 10.95 -17.61
CA PRO A 11 2.45 12.09 -16.70
C PRO A 11 1.64 13.27 -17.28
N LEU A 12 1.69 13.47 -18.60
CA LEU A 12 0.87 14.50 -19.28
C LEU A 12 -0.63 14.21 -19.17
N ASP A 13 -1.04 12.95 -19.36
CA ASP A 13 -2.45 12.56 -19.28
C ASP A 13 -2.95 12.62 -17.83
N ALA A 14 -2.08 12.22 -16.88
CA ALA A 14 -2.37 12.28 -15.46
C ALA A 14 -2.56 13.73 -14.99
N THR A 15 -1.69 14.65 -15.42
CA THR A 15 -1.80 16.08 -15.09
C THR A 15 -3.11 16.68 -15.62
N ALA A 16 -3.53 16.31 -16.83
CA ALA A 16 -4.80 16.77 -17.42
C ALA A 16 -6.05 16.26 -16.65
N GLN A 17 -5.89 15.24 -15.80
CA GLN A 17 -6.95 14.63 -15.00
C GLN A 17 -6.77 14.85 -13.49
N ASP A 18 -5.82 15.69 -13.07
CA ASP A 18 -5.46 15.91 -11.66
C ASP A 18 -5.17 14.61 -10.88
N LEU A 19 -4.39 13.73 -11.51
CA LEU A 19 -3.98 12.43 -10.98
C LEU A 19 -2.51 12.45 -10.55
N ALA A 20 -2.25 11.95 -9.35
CA ALA A 20 -0.93 11.64 -8.84
C ALA A 20 -0.63 10.14 -8.92
N ASP A 21 0.64 9.78 -8.78
CA ASP A 21 1.06 8.38 -8.68
C ASP A 21 0.44 7.71 -7.44
N GLY A 22 -0.06 6.48 -7.59
CA GLY A 22 -0.71 5.73 -6.52
C GLY A 22 -2.18 6.08 -6.26
N ASP A 23 -2.73 7.11 -6.90
CA ASP A 23 -4.17 7.40 -6.81
C ASP A 23 -5.01 6.25 -7.34
N LEU A 24 -6.23 6.09 -6.82
CA LEU A 24 -7.19 5.18 -7.44
C LEU A 24 -7.79 5.85 -8.67
N VAL A 25 -7.82 5.11 -9.78
CA VAL A 25 -8.40 5.55 -11.04
C VAL A 25 -9.44 4.55 -11.50
N ARG A 26 -10.55 5.09 -12.01
CA ARG A 26 -11.54 4.32 -12.75
C ARG A 26 -11.18 4.36 -14.23
N VAL A 27 -10.98 3.18 -14.81
CA VAL A 27 -10.81 2.98 -16.25
C VAL A 27 -12.10 2.38 -16.77
N SER A 28 -12.80 3.10 -17.64
CA SER A 28 -14.10 2.67 -18.17
C SER A 28 -14.08 2.62 -19.69
N SER A 29 -14.71 1.60 -20.26
CA SER A 29 -15.06 1.53 -21.68
C SER A 29 -16.58 1.45 -21.83
N ARG A 30 -17.07 1.18 -23.04
CA ARG A 30 -18.49 0.89 -23.25
C ARG A 30 -18.93 -0.48 -22.69
N TRP A 31 -17.98 -1.35 -22.36
CA TRP A 31 -18.26 -2.74 -21.92
C TRP A 31 -18.26 -2.90 -20.41
N GLY A 32 -17.57 -2.03 -19.69
CA GLY A 32 -17.48 -2.10 -18.25
C GLY A 32 -16.51 -1.09 -17.67
N GLU A 33 -16.09 -1.35 -16.44
CA GLU A 33 -15.10 -0.54 -15.73
C GLU A 33 -14.22 -1.39 -14.82
N VAL A 34 -13.03 -0.87 -14.56
CA VAL A 34 -12.11 -1.34 -13.52
C VAL A 34 -11.62 -0.17 -12.67
N ILE A 35 -11.27 -0.45 -11.44
CA ILE A 35 -10.68 0.48 -10.48
C ILE A 35 -9.29 -0.06 -10.12
N VAL A 36 -8.26 0.72 -10.41
CA VAL A 36 -6.85 0.33 -10.28
C VAL A 36 -6.01 1.50 -9.78
N ARG A 37 -4.76 1.25 -9.36
CA ARG A 37 -3.80 2.31 -8.99
C ARG A 37 -3.23 3.00 -10.23
N ALA A 38 -3.14 4.32 -10.24
CA ALA A 38 -2.34 5.03 -11.23
C ALA A 38 -0.86 4.71 -10.99
N ARG A 39 -0.15 4.38 -12.08
CA ARG A 39 1.31 4.29 -12.12
C ARG A 39 1.80 5.25 -13.19
N LEU A 40 2.45 6.34 -12.79
CA LEU A 40 2.93 7.33 -13.72
C LEU A 40 4.28 6.91 -14.30
N THR A 41 4.39 6.91 -15.63
CA THR A 41 5.60 6.47 -16.31
C THR A 41 5.75 7.14 -17.67
N THR A 42 6.97 7.55 -18.02
CA THR A 42 7.29 8.08 -19.35
C THR A 42 7.50 6.97 -20.39
N HIS A 43 7.46 5.69 -19.98
CA HIS A 43 7.53 4.56 -20.91
C HIS A 43 6.22 4.36 -21.69
N GLN A 44 5.11 4.88 -21.17
CA GLN A 44 3.81 4.82 -21.80
C GLN A 44 3.60 6.01 -22.75
N LEU A 45 3.03 5.77 -23.92
CA LEU A 45 2.73 6.86 -24.87
C LEU A 45 1.60 7.76 -24.34
N PRO A 46 1.68 9.09 -24.51
CA PRO A 46 0.55 9.98 -24.24
C PRO A 46 -0.72 9.55 -24.99
N GLY A 47 -1.87 9.64 -24.32
CA GLY A 47 -3.17 9.19 -24.82
C GLY A 47 -3.40 7.68 -24.77
N CYS A 48 -2.44 6.89 -24.30
CA CYS A 48 -2.54 5.44 -24.19
C CYS A 48 -2.44 5.00 -22.72
N VAL A 49 -3.17 3.95 -22.33
CA VAL A 49 -3.07 3.32 -21.01
C VAL A 49 -2.69 1.85 -21.14
N PHE A 50 -1.91 1.35 -20.18
CA PHE A 50 -1.62 -0.08 -20.05
C PHE A 50 -2.12 -0.60 -18.70
N VAL A 51 -2.84 -1.73 -18.70
CA VAL A 51 -3.34 -2.40 -17.48
C VAL A 51 -3.01 -3.89 -17.57
N PRO A 52 -2.30 -4.48 -16.59
CA PRO A 52 -1.98 -5.90 -16.62
C PRO A 52 -3.22 -6.79 -16.44
N MET A 53 -3.26 -7.92 -17.16
CA MET A 53 -4.39 -8.86 -17.16
C MET A 53 -4.46 -9.84 -15.98
N HIS A 54 -3.46 -9.90 -15.11
CA HIS A 54 -3.30 -10.97 -14.13
C HIS A 54 -4.18 -10.84 -12.86
N TRP A 55 -5.31 -10.14 -12.94
CA TRP A 55 -6.22 -9.90 -11.81
C TRP A 55 -7.58 -10.54 -12.05
N SER A 56 -8.01 -11.40 -11.13
CA SER A 56 -9.33 -12.05 -11.16
C SER A 56 -10.27 -11.46 -10.11
N LEU A 57 -11.57 -11.73 -10.25
CA LEU A 57 -12.59 -11.30 -9.28
C LEU A 57 -12.37 -11.87 -7.87
N GLU A 58 -11.64 -12.99 -7.75
CA GLU A 58 -11.26 -13.58 -6.46
C GLU A 58 -10.27 -12.69 -5.70
N TYR A 59 -9.28 -12.15 -6.40
CA TYR A 59 -8.21 -11.35 -5.81
C TYR A 59 -8.49 -9.85 -5.86
N ALA A 60 -9.35 -9.38 -6.77
CA ALA A 60 -9.71 -7.97 -6.87
C ALA A 60 -11.15 -7.77 -7.35
N ALA A 61 -11.98 -7.10 -6.55
CA ALA A 61 -13.43 -7.01 -6.81
C ALA A 61 -13.79 -6.34 -8.14
N THR A 62 -13.06 -5.29 -8.52
CA THR A 62 -13.32 -4.49 -9.72
C THR A 62 -12.01 -4.21 -10.45
N ALA A 63 -11.19 -5.23 -10.74
CA ALA A 63 -9.91 -5.03 -11.45
C ALA A 63 -9.62 -6.06 -12.55
N CYS A 64 -10.60 -6.86 -12.96
CA CYS A 64 -10.45 -7.76 -14.09
C CYS A 64 -10.46 -6.94 -15.40
N VAL A 65 -9.29 -6.74 -16.01
CA VAL A 65 -9.16 -5.87 -17.20
C VAL A 65 -10.00 -6.34 -18.39
N ASP A 66 -10.23 -7.64 -18.52
CA ASP A 66 -11.02 -8.19 -19.62
C ASP A 66 -12.46 -7.65 -19.64
N ALA A 67 -12.97 -7.16 -18.49
CA ALA A 67 -14.27 -6.51 -18.40
C ALA A 67 -14.37 -5.19 -19.20
N ILE A 68 -13.24 -4.55 -19.52
CA ILE A 68 -13.20 -3.31 -20.30
C ILE A 68 -12.78 -3.50 -21.75
N VAL A 69 -12.40 -4.71 -22.17
CA VAL A 69 -11.85 -5.01 -23.50
C VAL A 69 -12.96 -5.25 -24.54
N ASN A 70 -12.70 -4.86 -25.78
CA ASN A 70 -13.58 -5.14 -26.92
C ASN A 70 -13.74 -6.65 -27.16
N PRO A 71 -14.96 -7.23 -27.10
CA PRO A 71 -15.18 -8.66 -27.30
C PRO A 71 -15.22 -9.06 -28.79
N VAL A 72 -14.87 -8.14 -29.71
CA VAL A 72 -14.76 -8.46 -31.14
C VAL A 72 -13.65 -9.50 -31.34
N VAL A 73 -13.95 -10.48 -32.18
CA VAL A 73 -13.03 -11.53 -32.60
C VAL A 73 -12.85 -11.50 -34.11
N ASP A 74 -11.66 -11.89 -34.57
CA ASP A 74 -11.41 -12.12 -35.98
C ASP A 74 -12.31 -13.25 -36.51
N THR A 75 -12.96 -13.04 -37.65
CA THR A 75 -13.99 -13.95 -38.17
C THR A 75 -13.43 -15.26 -38.74
N VAL A 76 -12.13 -15.32 -39.02
CA VAL A 76 -11.46 -16.51 -39.57
C VAL A 76 -10.82 -17.34 -38.46
N SER A 77 -10.07 -16.69 -37.57
CA SER A 77 -9.27 -17.35 -36.53
C SER A 77 -9.96 -17.41 -35.16
N GLY A 78 -10.96 -16.55 -34.92
CA GLY A 78 -11.61 -16.40 -33.61
C GLY A 78 -10.76 -15.68 -32.55
N GLN A 79 -9.61 -15.11 -32.93
CA GLN A 79 -8.74 -14.41 -31.99
C GLN A 79 -9.33 -13.05 -31.54
N PRO A 80 -9.26 -12.69 -30.25
CA PRO A 80 -9.84 -11.45 -29.74
C PRO A 80 -8.97 -10.21 -30.02
N GLU A 81 -9.63 -9.05 -30.18
CA GLU A 81 -8.98 -7.73 -30.30
C GLU A 81 -8.58 -7.16 -28.91
N SER A 82 -7.67 -7.82 -28.21
CA SER A 82 -7.37 -7.50 -26.80
C SER A 82 -6.50 -6.27 -26.55
N LYS A 83 -5.91 -5.67 -27.60
CA LYS A 83 -4.91 -4.60 -27.47
C LYS A 83 -5.38 -3.22 -27.92
N PHE A 84 -6.63 -3.11 -28.39
CA PHE A 84 -7.17 -1.85 -28.87
C PHE A 84 -8.59 -1.66 -28.37
N THR A 85 -8.74 -0.86 -27.32
CA THR A 85 -10.04 -0.53 -26.76
C THR A 85 -10.02 0.92 -26.28
N PRO A 86 -10.85 1.80 -26.87
CA PRO A 86 -11.01 3.16 -26.37
C PRO A 86 -11.56 3.15 -24.94
N VAL A 87 -10.86 3.84 -24.05
CA VAL A 87 -11.22 3.95 -22.63
C VAL A 87 -11.22 5.40 -22.19
N ARG A 88 -11.89 5.65 -21.07
CA ARG A 88 -11.86 6.91 -20.34
C ARG A 88 -11.25 6.64 -18.95
N ILE A 89 -10.35 7.52 -18.54
CA ILE A 89 -9.75 7.53 -17.20
C ILE A 89 -10.42 8.65 -16.39
N ARG A 90 -10.74 8.37 -15.13
CA ARG A 90 -11.16 9.37 -14.13
C ARG A 90 -10.57 9.02 -12.78
N ARG A 91 -10.31 10.03 -11.94
CA ARG A 91 -10.03 9.82 -10.52
C ARG A 91 -11.19 9.05 -9.87
N PHE A 92 -10.86 8.05 -9.07
CA PHE A 92 -11.81 7.39 -8.18
C PHE A 92 -11.66 8.01 -6.79
N GLU A 93 -12.70 8.67 -6.32
CA GLU A 93 -12.73 9.41 -5.05
C GLU A 93 -13.54 8.66 -4.01
N PRO A 94 -12.93 7.74 -3.25
CA PRO A 94 -13.65 7.04 -2.20
C PRO A 94 -13.91 7.96 -1.00
N ALA A 95 -15.00 7.67 -0.28
CA ALA A 95 -15.31 8.36 0.98
C ALA A 95 -14.38 7.91 2.12
N TRP A 96 -13.74 6.75 1.97
CA TRP A 96 -12.78 6.20 2.92
C TRP A 96 -11.83 5.20 2.24
N HIS A 97 -10.64 5.09 2.81
CA HIS A 97 -9.66 4.06 2.52
C HIS A 97 -9.45 3.20 3.76
N GLY A 98 -9.12 1.93 3.56
CA GLY A 98 -8.77 1.06 4.66
C GLY A 98 -8.02 -0.18 4.24
N PHE A 99 -7.53 -0.90 5.22
CA PHE A 99 -7.05 -2.25 5.01
C PHE A 99 -7.39 -3.14 6.19
N VAL A 100 -7.47 -4.44 5.91
CA VAL A 100 -7.66 -5.49 6.92
C VAL A 100 -6.51 -6.48 6.81
N LEU A 101 -5.90 -6.81 7.94
CA LEU A 101 -4.98 -7.93 8.09
C LEU A 101 -5.65 -9.00 8.93
N SER A 102 -5.58 -10.26 8.49
CA SER A 102 -6.18 -11.41 9.17
C SER A 102 -5.29 -12.61 9.07
N ARG A 103 -5.25 -13.49 10.08
CA ARG A 103 -4.54 -14.79 9.96
C ARG A 103 -5.24 -15.73 8.99
N ASP A 104 -6.56 -15.79 9.08
CA ASP A 104 -7.39 -16.64 8.25
C ASP A 104 -8.04 -15.85 7.12
N PRO A 105 -8.39 -16.52 6.00
CA PRO A 105 -9.10 -15.85 4.91
C PRO A 105 -10.48 -15.39 5.39
N LEU A 106 -10.77 -14.10 5.17
CA LEU A 106 -12.05 -13.47 5.41
C LEU A 106 -12.86 -13.35 4.13
N LYS A 107 -14.19 -13.44 4.24
CA LYS A 107 -15.07 -12.89 3.20
C LYS A 107 -15.50 -11.51 3.65
N LEU A 108 -15.13 -10.51 2.86
CA LEU A 108 -15.50 -9.13 3.10
C LEU A 108 -16.84 -8.82 2.41
N PRO A 109 -17.66 -7.93 3.00
CA PRO A 109 -18.83 -7.40 2.31
C PRO A 109 -18.41 -6.69 1.00
N PRO A 110 -19.33 -6.56 0.04
CA PRO A 110 -19.03 -5.93 -1.24
C PRO A 110 -18.65 -4.45 -1.01
N VAL A 111 -17.45 -4.09 -1.49
CA VAL A 111 -16.92 -2.73 -1.53
C VAL A 111 -16.38 -2.47 -2.93
N GLU A 112 -16.39 -1.21 -3.36
CA GLU A 112 -16.03 -0.84 -4.74
C GLU A 112 -14.58 -1.18 -5.09
N TYR A 113 -13.64 -0.92 -4.18
CA TYR A 113 -12.25 -1.33 -4.34
C TYR A 113 -11.89 -2.34 -3.26
N ARG A 114 -11.51 -3.54 -3.69
CA ARG A 114 -10.98 -4.61 -2.83
C ARG A 114 -9.84 -5.29 -3.55
N VAL A 115 -8.70 -5.47 -2.88
CA VAL A 115 -7.59 -6.29 -3.35
C VAL A 115 -7.11 -7.21 -2.23
N ASN A 116 -6.94 -8.49 -2.53
CA ASN A 116 -6.54 -9.51 -1.56
C ASN A 116 -5.11 -9.97 -1.86
N VAL A 117 -4.23 -9.89 -0.87
CA VAL A 117 -2.83 -10.29 -0.96
C VAL A 117 -2.55 -11.33 0.11
N ARG A 118 -1.97 -12.46 -0.28
CA ARG A 118 -1.50 -13.47 0.67
C ARG A 118 -0.08 -13.14 1.09
N GLY A 119 0.10 -12.88 2.39
CA GLY A 119 1.40 -12.69 3.01
C GLY A 119 1.90 -13.96 3.70
N ASN A 120 2.98 -13.80 4.47
CA ASN A 120 3.54 -14.88 5.27
C ASN A 120 2.73 -15.06 6.57
N GLY A 121 1.80 -16.01 6.59
CA GLY A 121 0.96 -16.27 7.77
C GLY A 121 -0.17 -15.26 8.00
N TYR A 122 -0.51 -14.46 6.99
CA TYR A 122 -1.64 -13.53 7.02
C TYR A 122 -2.23 -13.29 5.61
N TRP A 123 -3.45 -12.77 5.60
CA TRP A 123 -4.16 -12.22 4.47
C TRP A 123 -4.28 -10.71 4.65
N ARG A 124 -3.97 -9.95 3.60
CA ARG A 124 -4.15 -8.51 3.53
C ARG A 124 -5.24 -8.18 2.54
N TYR A 125 -6.15 -7.32 2.95
CA TYR A 125 -7.23 -6.81 2.13
C TYR A 125 -7.09 -5.30 2.05
N GLU A 126 -6.78 -4.76 0.87
CA GLU A 126 -6.80 -3.32 0.62
C GLU A 126 -8.19 -2.91 0.17
N LEU A 127 -8.74 -1.86 0.76
CA LEU A 127 -10.15 -1.47 0.62
C LEU A 127 -10.30 0.03 0.36
N ALA A 128 -11.27 0.37 -0.48
CA ALA A 128 -11.81 1.73 -0.54
C ALA A 128 -13.27 1.69 -0.98
N GLY A 129 -14.08 2.56 -0.37
CA GLY A 129 -15.53 2.56 -0.57
C GLY A 129 -16.11 3.95 -0.82
N LEU A 130 -17.19 4.01 -1.59
CA LEU A 130 -17.90 5.26 -1.88
C LEU A 130 -18.90 5.63 -0.78
N LYS A 131 -19.51 4.62 -0.14
CA LYS A 131 -20.46 4.82 0.95
C LYS A 131 -19.70 5.02 2.24
N ARG A 132 -20.04 6.07 2.99
CA ARG A 132 -19.48 6.30 4.33
C ARG A 132 -19.76 5.07 5.20
N LEU A 133 -18.78 4.73 6.03
CA LEU A 133 -18.89 3.64 6.98
C LEU A 133 -19.39 4.23 8.31
N ASP A 134 -20.70 4.15 8.54
CA ASP A 134 -21.35 4.81 9.68
C ASP A 134 -20.96 4.19 11.03
N ASP A 135 -20.83 2.86 11.08
CA ASP A 135 -20.35 2.13 12.26
C ASP A 135 -19.19 1.19 11.89
N ALA A 136 -17.99 1.75 11.92
CA ALA A 136 -16.76 1.00 11.66
C ALA A 136 -16.48 -0.08 12.72
N LEU A 137 -16.94 0.14 13.96
CA LEU A 137 -16.78 -0.83 15.04
C LEU A 137 -17.62 -2.06 14.76
N GLN A 138 -18.93 -1.89 14.54
CA GLN A 138 -19.83 -2.98 14.20
C GLN A 138 -19.35 -3.71 12.95
N TRP A 139 -19.00 -2.98 11.89
CA TRP A 139 -18.45 -3.55 10.66
C TRP A 139 -17.26 -4.47 10.93
N SER A 140 -16.30 -4.03 11.76
CA SER A 140 -15.12 -4.83 12.11
C SER A 140 -15.44 -6.11 12.89
N ARG A 141 -16.51 -6.10 13.69
CA ARG A 141 -16.97 -7.27 14.47
C ARG A 141 -17.67 -8.29 13.58
N GLU A 142 -18.50 -7.83 12.64
CA GLU A 142 -19.23 -8.67 11.69
C GLU A 142 -18.27 -9.51 10.83
N LEU A 143 -17.12 -8.95 10.43
CA LEU A 143 -16.09 -9.68 9.68
C LEU A 143 -15.65 -10.99 10.36
N VAL A 144 -15.57 -10.99 11.69
CA VAL A 144 -15.10 -12.15 12.47
C VAL A 144 -16.25 -13.02 12.95
N ALA A 145 -17.42 -12.43 13.20
CA ALA A 145 -18.62 -13.17 13.59
C ALA A 145 -19.06 -14.16 12.51
N GLU A 146 -18.97 -13.76 11.24
CA GLU A 146 -19.37 -14.59 10.10
C GLU A 146 -18.29 -15.64 9.74
N TYR A 147 -17.01 -15.35 10.02
CA TYR A 147 -15.87 -16.22 9.70
C TYR A 147 -14.95 -16.38 10.92
N PRO A 148 -15.31 -17.25 11.88
CA PRO A 148 -14.56 -17.42 13.11
C PRO A 148 -13.13 -17.92 12.84
N LEU A 149 -12.16 -17.09 13.22
CA LEU A 149 -10.73 -17.35 13.14
C LEU A 149 -10.41 -18.70 13.80
N ALA A 150 -9.80 -19.61 13.02
CA ALA A 150 -9.80 -21.05 13.24
C ALA A 150 -8.85 -21.50 14.36
N GLU A 151 -7.74 -20.78 14.57
CA GLU A 151 -6.76 -21.14 15.60
C GLU A 151 -7.23 -20.78 17.02
N HIS A 152 -7.31 -21.77 17.91
CA HIS A 152 -7.61 -21.60 19.35
C HIS A 152 -9.02 -21.05 19.69
N ARG A 153 -10.08 -21.62 19.12
CA ARG A 153 -11.49 -21.21 19.40
C ARG A 153 -11.89 -21.15 20.87
N ASP A 154 -11.16 -21.83 21.75
CA ASP A 154 -11.50 -21.94 23.17
C ASP A 154 -11.24 -20.64 23.96
N GLU A 155 -10.41 -19.73 23.44
CA GLU A 155 -10.16 -18.43 24.07
C GLU A 155 -10.88 -17.26 23.37
N PRO A 156 -11.52 -16.35 24.13
CA PRO A 156 -12.21 -15.20 23.59
C PRO A 156 -11.22 -14.21 22.95
N LEU A 157 -11.67 -13.53 21.89
CA LEU A 157 -10.91 -12.43 21.28
C LEU A 157 -10.90 -11.22 22.22
N GLN A 158 -9.70 -10.75 22.52
CA GLN A 158 -9.46 -9.48 23.19
C GLN A 158 -9.35 -8.37 22.15
N TRP A 159 -10.32 -7.47 22.17
CA TRP A 159 -10.37 -6.36 21.24
C TRP A 159 -9.72 -5.10 21.81
N GLN A 160 -9.09 -4.33 20.94
CA GLN A 160 -8.55 -3.02 21.22
C GLN A 160 -8.94 -2.09 20.08
N ASP A 161 -9.70 -1.05 20.40
CA ASP A 161 -10.27 -0.14 19.41
C ASP A 161 -9.84 1.29 19.67
N PHE A 162 -9.69 2.02 18.58
CA PHE A 162 -9.53 3.46 18.54
C PHE A 162 -10.45 4.01 17.46
N ALA A 163 -11.27 5.00 17.82
CA ALA A 163 -12.13 5.69 16.89
C ALA A 163 -12.01 7.20 17.12
N ASP A 164 -11.78 7.93 16.04
CA ASP A 164 -11.93 9.39 15.98
C ASP A 164 -12.94 9.70 14.87
N PRO A 165 -14.25 9.73 15.19
CA PRO A 165 -15.29 10.01 14.21
C PRO A 165 -15.17 11.40 13.57
N GLY A 166 -14.57 12.36 14.29
CA GLY A 166 -14.37 13.73 13.78
C GLY A 166 -13.34 13.77 12.66
N ALA A 167 -12.24 13.03 12.81
CA ALA A 167 -11.22 12.88 11.78
C ALA A 167 -11.49 11.72 10.79
N GLY A 168 -12.50 10.90 11.05
CA GLY A 168 -12.83 9.72 10.23
C GLY A 168 -11.83 8.57 10.36
N HIS A 169 -11.07 8.52 11.46
CA HIS A 169 -10.11 7.45 11.73
C HIS A 169 -10.74 6.35 12.56
N PHE A 170 -10.50 5.11 12.16
CA PHE A 170 -10.88 3.95 12.95
C PHE A 170 -9.79 2.89 12.87
N ARG A 171 -9.47 2.28 14.02
CA ARG A 171 -8.51 1.19 14.14
C ARG A 171 -9.04 0.18 15.12
N SER A 172 -8.95 -1.10 14.77
CA SER A 172 -9.34 -2.19 15.64
C SER A 172 -8.34 -3.33 15.52
N ALA A 173 -7.95 -3.90 16.65
CA ALA A 173 -7.10 -5.07 16.70
C ALA A 173 -7.76 -6.15 17.57
N ALA A 174 -7.82 -7.37 17.06
CA ALA A 174 -8.27 -8.55 17.80
C ALA A 174 -7.08 -9.43 18.14
N LEU A 175 -6.91 -9.75 19.42
CA LEU A 175 -5.86 -10.63 19.91
C LEU A 175 -6.46 -11.87 20.58
N ARG A 176 -5.76 -12.99 20.52
CA ARG A 176 -6.12 -14.25 21.21
C ARG A 176 -4.86 -14.85 21.82
N ALA A 177 -4.88 -15.17 23.11
CA ALA A 177 -3.69 -15.56 23.87
C ALA A 177 -2.49 -14.58 23.68
N GLY A 178 -2.76 -13.28 23.52
CA GLY A 178 -1.73 -12.26 23.24
C GLY A 178 -1.20 -12.23 21.80
N ARG A 179 -1.64 -13.13 20.92
CA ARG A 179 -1.27 -13.17 19.50
C ARG A 179 -2.25 -12.36 18.66
N LEU A 180 -1.75 -11.52 17.75
CA LEU A 180 -2.61 -10.72 16.85
C LEU A 180 -3.32 -11.63 15.84
N GLN A 181 -4.64 -11.50 15.73
CA GLN A 181 -5.51 -12.31 14.88
C GLN A 181 -6.12 -11.49 13.74
N LEU A 182 -6.51 -10.25 14.04
CA LEU A 182 -7.11 -9.30 13.10
C LEU A 182 -6.57 -7.89 13.38
N CYS A 183 -6.34 -7.12 12.33
CA CYS A 183 -6.17 -5.67 12.41
C CYS A 183 -6.98 -4.99 11.29
N VAL A 184 -7.79 -4.01 11.66
CA VAL A 184 -8.59 -3.18 10.75
C VAL A 184 -8.14 -1.74 10.91
N CYS A 185 -7.84 -1.07 9.81
CA CYS A 185 -7.49 0.36 9.80
C CYS A 185 -8.28 1.08 8.71
N ILE A 186 -8.91 2.20 9.06
CA ILE A 186 -9.75 3.01 8.19
C ILE A 186 -9.42 4.48 8.40
N ALA A 187 -9.37 5.23 7.30
CA ALA A 187 -9.10 6.67 7.28
C ALA A 187 -9.79 7.32 6.08
N PRO A 188 -10.05 8.65 6.10
CA PRO A 188 -10.59 9.35 4.94
C PRO A 188 -9.61 9.39 3.75
N GLN A 189 -8.31 9.36 4.03
CA GLN A 189 -7.25 9.44 3.03
C GLN A 189 -6.24 8.30 3.21
N ALA A 190 -5.68 7.80 2.12
CA ALA A 190 -4.78 6.64 2.13
C ALA A 190 -3.43 6.91 2.82
N ASP A 191 -2.92 8.14 2.78
CA ASP A 191 -1.66 8.59 3.40
C ASP A 191 -1.73 8.61 4.93
N LYS A 192 -2.94 8.70 5.50
CA LYS A 192 -3.16 8.67 6.96
C LYS A 192 -3.26 7.26 7.54
N LEU A 193 -3.24 6.24 6.70
CA LEU A 193 -3.24 4.84 7.14
C LEU A 193 -1.85 4.45 7.67
N PRO A 194 -1.78 3.63 8.73
CA PRO A 194 -0.51 3.14 9.24
C PRO A 194 0.23 2.28 8.20
N PRO A 195 1.56 2.20 8.29
CA PRO A 195 2.37 1.42 7.36
C PRO A 195 2.03 -0.08 7.47
N ARG A 196 1.81 -0.72 6.31
CA ARG A 196 1.43 -2.14 6.23
C ARG A 196 2.54 -3.06 6.71
N ASP A 197 3.79 -2.74 6.40
CA ASP A 197 4.94 -3.60 6.67
C ASP A 197 5.11 -3.87 8.17
N TRP A 198 5.03 -2.81 8.99
CA TRP A 198 5.09 -2.94 10.44
C TRP A 198 3.95 -3.80 10.99
N LEU A 199 2.70 -3.53 10.60
CA LEU A 199 1.56 -4.31 11.11
C LEU A 199 1.60 -5.76 10.63
N SER A 200 2.09 -6.00 9.41
CA SER A 200 2.22 -7.34 8.87
C SER A 200 3.28 -8.18 9.60
N SER A 201 4.38 -7.57 10.06
CA SER A 201 5.42 -8.30 10.80
C SER A 201 4.92 -8.78 12.17
N LEU A 202 3.93 -8.12 12.76
CA LEU A 202 3.28 -8.56 14.00
C LEU A 202 2.53 -9.88 13.84
N PHE A 203 2.12 -10.24 12.62
CA PHE A 203 1.49 -11.54 12.37
C PHE A 203 2.50 -12.70 12.37
N GLU A 204 3.79 -12.43 12.23
CA GLU A 204 4.83 -13.46 12.35
C GLU A 204 5.20 -13.73 13.81
N GLN A 205 4.87 -12.81 14.72
CA GLN A 205 5.17 -12.93 16.14
C GLN A 205 4.20 -13.87 16.87
N PRO A 206 4.70 -14.67 17.84
CA PRO A 206 3.85 -15.56 18.62
C PRO A 206 2.97 -14.81 19.62
N ALA A 207 3.41 -13.66 20.12
CA ALA A 207 2.67 -12.79 21.02
C ALA A 207 3.12 -11.34 20.84
N VAL A 208 2.21 -10.41 21.14
CA VAL A 208 2.43 -8.97 21.06
C VAL A 208 2.54 -8.42 22.48
N ASP A 209 3.63 -7.72 22.77
CA ASP A 209 3.87 -7.11 24.09
C ASP A 209 2.98 -5.89 24.36
N ARG A 210 3.02 -5.37 25.59
CA ARG A 210 2.16 -4.27 26.03
C ARG A 210 2.42 -2.98 25.23
N ASP A 211 3.68 -2.67 24.95
CA ASP A 211 4.05 -1.44 24.26
C ASP A 211 3.62 -1.48 22.79
N THR A 212 3.79 -2.62 22.12
CA THR A 212 3.30 -2.84 20.77
C THR A 212 1.77 -2.78 20.72
N ARG A 213 1.07 -3.30 21.74
CA ARG A 213 -0.39 -3.16 21.85
C ARG A 213 -0.84 -1.70 21.93
N LEU A 214 -0.12 -0.83 22.65
CA LEU A 214 -0.40 0.60 22.68
C LEU A 214 -0.12 1.27 21.33
N ASN A 215 0.96 0.86 20.68
CA ASN A 215 1.34 1.35 19.35
C ASN A 215 0.33 0.98 18.26
N LEU A 216 -0.32 -0.19 18.35
CA LEU A 216 -1.42 -0.60 17.46
C LEU A 216 -2.56 0.44 17.46
N LEU A 217 -2.94 0.93 18.65
CA LEU A 217 -3.98 1.96 18.79
C LEU A 217 -3.51 3.31 18.26
N ALA A 218 -2.26 3.68 18.59
CA ALA A 218 -1.65 4.92 18.12
C ALA A 218 -1.44 4.94 16.58
N GLY A 219 -1.46 3.77 15.93
CA GLY A 219 -1.16 3.63 14.51
C GLY A 219 0.28 4.00 14.18
N ARG A 220 1.19 3.81 15.14
CA ARG A 220 2.61 4.16 15.02
C ARG A 220 3.44 2.90 15.09
N GLY A 221 4.38 2.75 14.16
CA GLY A 221 5.46 1.77 14.32
C GLY A 221 6.16 1.99 15.65
N SER A 222 6.41 0.91 16.39
CA SER A 222 7.06 0.92 17.70
C SER A 222 8.53 1.33 17.59
N GLY A 223 8.83 2.59 17.27
CA GLY A 223 10.20 3.16 17.25
C GLY A 223 11.23 2.48 16.33
N GLN A 224 10.90 1.35 15.71
CA GLN A 224 11.68 0.69 14.68
C GLN A 224 11.28 1.32 13.36
N SER A 225 12.25 2.04 12.77
CA SER A 225 12.23 2.54 11.40
C SER A 225 11.56 1.49 10.50
N CYS A 226 10.34 1.77 10.05
CA CYS A 226 9.61 0.88 9.14
C CYS A 226 10.46 0.79 7.88
N GLY A 227 11.12 -0.35 7.63
CA GLY A 227 12.20 -0.46 6.65
C GLY A 227 11.89 0.13 5.27
N GLY A 228 10.63 0.23 4.86
CA GLY A 228 10.26 0.69 3.53
C GLY A 228 10.69 -0.33 2.46
N PRO A 229 10.56 0.00 1.17
CA PRO A 229 10.96 -0.91 0.08
C PRO A 229 12.37 -1.44 0.29
N VAL A 230 12.58 -2.75 0.14
CA VAL A 230 13.90 -3.37 0.29
C VAL A 230 14.80 -2.86 -0.84
N VAL A 231 15.84 -2.12 -0.46
CA VAL A 231 16.87 -1.60 -1.37
C VAL A 231 18.02 -2.60 -1.48
N CYS A 232 18.45 -3.19 -0.36
CA CYS A 232 19.48 -4.23 -0.35
C CYS A 232 18.89 -5.61 -0.08
N SER A 233 18.68 -6.41 -1.12
CA SER A 233 18.18 -7.79 -0.99
C SER A 233 19.14 -8.72 -0.25
N CYS A 234 20.46 -8.45 -0.31
CA CYS A 234 21.49 -9.31 0.27
C CYS A 234 21.48 -9.28 1.82
N PHE A 235 21.09 -8.15 2.43
CA PHE A 235 20.99 -7.97 3.88
C PHE A 235 19.61 -7.52 4.34
N GLN A 236 18.61 -7.55 3.45
CA GLN A 236 17.23 -7.13 3.69
C GLN A 236 17.11 -5.71 4.28
N VAL A 237 17.94 -4.79 3.79
CA VAL A 237 17.92 -3.39 4.25
C VAL A 237 16.94 -2.59 3.40
N GLY A 238 15.99 -1.95 4.07
CA GLY A 238 14.98 -1.13 3.43
C GLY A 238 15.33 0.37 3.32
N MET A 239 14.65 1.03 2.40
CA MET A 239 14.79 2.45 2.06
C MET A 239 14.73 3.40 3.26
N ASN A 240 13.75 3.25 4.13
CA ASN A 240 13.56 4.15 5.26
C ASN A 240 14.63 3.91 6.35
N THR A 241 15.07 2.67 6.55
CA THR A 241 16.21 2.37 7.43
C THR A 241 17.48 3.06 6.93
N LEU A 242 17.69 3.11 5.61
CA LEU A 242 18.80 3.85 5.02
C LEU A 242 18.67 5.35 5.24
N ILE A 243 17.50 5.93 4.99
CA ILE A 243 17.25 7.36 5.19
C ILE A 243 17.44 7.76 6.67
N ASP A 244 16.91 6.96 7.60
CA ASP A 244 17.05 7.21 9.03
C ASP A 244 18.52 7.12 9.48
N ALA A 245 19.27 6.13 9.00
CA ALA A 245 20.69 6.00 9.30
C ALA A 245 21.52 7.14 8.69
N ILE A 246 21.24 7.54 7.45
CA ILE A 246 21.91 8.68 6.80
C ILE A 246 21.67 9.97 7.60
N ARG A 247 20.43 10.20 8.05
CA ARG A 247 20.09 11.39 8.85
C ARG A 247 20.68 11.37 10.25
N GLN A 248 20.59 10.25 10.96
CA GLN A 248 21.05 10.15 12.35
C GLN A 248 22.57 10.09 12.47
N GLN A 249 23.25 9.43 11.53
CA GLN A 249 24.70 9.19 11.58
C GLN A 249 25.48 10.05 10.58
N GLN A 250 24.81 10.94 9.83
CA GLN A 250 25.41 11.84 8.83
C GLN A 250 26.32 11.10 7.83
N LEU A 251 25.84 9.98 7.31
CA LEU A 251 26.61 9.14 6.38
C LEU A 251 26.66 9.80 5.01
N LEU A 252 27.85 10.19 4.56
CA LEU A 252 28.06 10.94 3.30
C LEU A 252 28.57 10.07 2.14
N THR A 253 28.92 8.81 2.41
CA THR A 253 29.49 7.91 1.40
C THR A 253 28.83 6.53 1.44
N THR A 254 28.85 5.82 0.31
CA THR A 254 28.33 4.45 0.21
C THR A 254 29.09 3.49 1.11
N GLU A 255 30.37 3.74 1.36
CA GLU A 255 31.22 2.94 2.23
C GLU A 255 30.82 3.11 3.71
N ALA A 256 30.48 4.33 4.12
CA ALA A 256 30.01 4.60 5.48
C ALA A 256 28.64 3.94 5.74
N ILE A 257 27.75 3.92 4.74
CA ILE A 257 26.51 3.15 4.78
C ILE A 257 26.80 1.64 4.89
N GLY A 258 27.75 1.15 4.11
CA GLY A 258 28.18 -0.25 4.17
C GLY A 258 28.75 -0.66 5.53
N GLN A 259 29.44 0.23 6.24
CA GLN A 259 29.96 -0.04 7.58
C GLN A 259 28.85 -0.10 8.64
N SER A 260 27.82 0.73 8.51
CA SER A 260 26.72 0.82 9.49
C SER A 260 25.62 -0.23 9.26
N LEU A 261 25.22 -0.45 8.01
CA LEU A 261 24.06 -1.26 7.64
C LEU A 261 24.39 -2.47 6.75
N GLN A 262 25.66 -2.69 6.41
CA GLN A 262 26.14 -3.75 5.50
C GLN A 262 25.61 -3.65 4.04
N ALA A 263 24.68 -2.75 3.76
CA ALA A 263 24.14 -2.51 2.43
C ALA A 263 25.26 -2.10 1.46
N GLY A 264 25.32 -2.75 0.29
CA GLY A 264 26.32 -2.49 -0.75
C GLY A 264 27.65 -3.23 -0.60
N THR A 265 27.85 -4.01 0.48
CA THR A 265 29.15 -4.68 0.75
C THR A 265 29.28 -6.10 0.19
N ASN A 266 28.17 -6.75 -0.18
CA ASN A 266 28.16 -8.14 -0.66
C ASN A 266 28.03 -8.22 -2.19
N CYS A 267 26.83 -8.04 -2.72
CA CYS A 267 26.51 -8.21 -4.14
C CYS A 267 26.57 -6.91 -4.97
N GLY A 268 26.65 -5.75 -4.31
CA GLY A 268 26.75 -4.42 -4.95
C GLY A 268 25.51 -3.94 -5.73
N SER A 269 24.45 -4.74 -5.87
CA SER A 269 23.27 -4.41 -6.69
C SER A 269 22.53 -3.15 -6.26
N CYS A 270 22.63 -2.78 -4.98
CA CYS A 270 21.99 -1.62 -4.37
C CYS A 270 22.82 -0.32 -4.45
N LEU A 271 24.08 -0.37 -4.92
CA LEU A 271 24.97 0.80 -4.96
C LEU A 271 24.43 1.98 -5.81
N PRO A 272 23.80 1.78 -6.98
CA PRO A 272 23.24 2.90 -7.76
C PRO A 272 22.14 3.65 -7.00
N GLU A 273 21.27 2.91 -6.32
CA GLU A 273 20.15 3.46 -5.54
C GLU A 273 20.66 4.20 -4.30
N LEU A 274 21.66 3.66 -3.59
CA LEU A 274 22.34 4.31 -2.47
C LEU A 274 22.98 5.65 -2.88
N ARG A 275 23.62 5.71 -4.05
CA ARG A 275 24.21 6.97 -4.57
C ARG A 275 23.13 8.00 -4.88
N GLY A 276 21.98 7.57 -5.40
CA GLY A 276 20.83 8.44 -5.64
C GLY A 276 20.27 9.06 -4.37
N LEU A 277 20.19 8.28 -3.28
CA LEU A 277 19.74 8.80 -1.97
C LEU A 277 20.73 9.81 -1.39
N LEU A 278 22.03 9.55 -1.49
CA LEU A 278 23.07 10.48 -1.03
C LEU A 278 23.08 11.80 -1.83
N SER A 279 22.83 11.77 -3.14
CA SER A 279 22.79 13.00 -3.94
C SER A 279 21.56 13.85 -3.62
N GLN A 280 20.39 13.22 -3.39
CA GLN A 280 19.18 13.91 -2.96
C GLN A 280 19.37 14.58 -1.60
N HIS A 281 19.96 13.87 -0.63
CA HIS A 281 20.19 14.42 0.71
C HIS A 281 21.17 15.59 0.70
N ARG A 282 22.21 15.56 -0.13
CA ARG A 282 23.16 16.68 -0.28
C ARG A 282 22.50 17.93 -0.87
N CYS A 283 21.57 17.75 -1.82
CA CYS A 283 20.81 18.85 -2.40
C CYS A 283 19.91 19.54 -1.36
N GLU A 284 19.28 18.77 -0.47
CA GLU A 284 18.44 19.30 0.63
C GLU A 284 19.25 20.06 1.70
N THR A 285 20.48 19.61 1.99
CA THR A 285 21.36 20.29 2.97
C THR A 285 21.97 21.59 2.44
N ASP A 286 22.18 21.71 1.12
CA ASP A 286 22.73 22.94 0.52
C ASP A 286 21.68 24.06 0.42
N ASP A 287 20.40 23.72 0.21
CA ASP A 287 19.31 24.70 0.09
C ASP A 287 18.91 25.32 1.46
N SER A 288 19.02 24.53 2.53
CA SER A 288 18.81 25.02 3.91
C SER A 288 19.94 25.91 4.45
N GLY A 289 21.10 25.94 3.78
CA GLY A 289 22.25 26.79 4.12
C GLY A 289 22.20 28.21 3.53
N GLN A 290 21.39 28.47 2.50
CA GLN A 290 21.36 29.78 1.83
C GLN A 290 20.36 30.79 2.41
N THR A 291 19.36 30.36 3.18
CA THR A 291 18.36 31.27 3.78
C THR A 291 18.85 32.04 5.02
N GLY A 292 20.06 31.75 5.52
CA GLY A 292 20.62 32.37 6.74
C GLY A 292 21.51 33.61 6.55
N LYS A 293 21.79 34.06 5.32
CA LYS A 293 22.79 35.13 5.06
C LYS A 293 22.27 36.46 4.51
N GLN A 294 20.96 36.69 4.45
CA GLN A 294 20.38 38.00 4.08
C GLN A 294 19.59 38.64 5.23
N ARG A 295 20.28 39.03 6.31
CA ARG A 295 19.77 39.95 7.34
C ARG A 295 20.91 40.49 8.22
N ALA A 296 21.88 41.16 7.60
CA ALA A 296 22.83 42.05 8.27
C ALA A 296 23.56 42.93 7.25
N ALA A 297 22.87 43.97 6.80
CA ALA A 297 23.42 45.25 6.34
C ALA A 297 22.25 46.25 6.23
#